data_AF-F8QDL4-F1
#
_entry.id   AF-F8QDL4-F1
#
_cell.length_a   1.000
_cell.length_b   1.000
_cell.length_c   1.000
_cell.angle_alpha   90.00
_cell.angle_beta   90.00
_cell.angle_gamma   90.00
#
_symmetry.space_group_name_H-M   'P 1'
#
loop_
_entity.id
_entity.type
_entity.pdbx_description
1 polymer ?
#
loop_
_entity_poly.entity_id
_entity_poly.type
_entity_poly.pdbx_seq_one_letter_code
_entity_poly.pdbx_strand_id
1 'polypeptide(L)'
;TLVLVQDVLSRFHRYHIIFQNVGVRQNGFSLPRQHSLVHYLMLIRIFGSPNGLCSSITESKHIKAVKEPWHCSSRFEALGQMLLVNQRLNKLAAARVDFTDWGMLSDHILNYANTILGM
;
A
#
# COMPACT_ATOMS: atom_id res chain seq x y z
N THR A 1 -16.84 10.73 -14.77
CA THR A 1 -17.50 11.15 -13.51
C THR A 1 -18.08 9.93 -12.80
N LEU A 2 -18.54 10.03 -11.55
CA LEU A 2 -19.05 8.91 -10.73
C LEU A 2 -20.07 8.01 -11.47
N VAL A 3 -20.85 8.57 -12.39
CA VAL A 3 -21.77 7.83 -13.26
C VAL A 3 -21.05 6.74 -14.06
N LEU A 4 -19.86 7.03 -14.60
CA LEU A 4 -19.05 6.06 -15.33
C LEU A 4 -18.55 4.94 -14.42
N VAL A 5 -18.18 5.25 -13.17
CA VAL A 5 -17.75 4.24 -12.20
C VAL A 5 -18.90 3.29 -11.87
N GLN A 6 -20.10 3.84 -11.68
CA GLN A 6 -21.30 3.03 -11.45
C GLN A 6 -21.64 2.16 -12.67
N ASP A 7 -21.60 2.71 -13.88
CA ASP A 7 -21.87 1.97 -15.12
C ASP A 7 -20.89 0.80 -15.30
N VAL A 8 -19.59 1.06 -15.17
CA VAL A 8 -18.54 0.05 -15.31
C VAL A 8 -18.69 -1.04 -14.24
N LEU A 9 -19.01 -0.67 -12.99
CA LEU A 9 -19.25 -1.63 -11.92
C LEU A 9 -20.47 -2.51 -12.20
N SER A 10 -21.58 -1.91 -12.65
CA SER A 10 -22.78 -2.64 -13.05
C SER A 10 -22.51 -3.60 -14.20
N ARG A 11 -21.73 -3.18 -15.21
CA ARG A 11 -21.28 -4.05 -16.31
C ARG A 11 -20.40 -5.18 -15.82
N PHE A 12 -19.45 -4.90 -14.92
CA PHE A 12 -18.62 -5.94 -14.32
C PHE A 12 -19.47 -7.02 -13.63
N HIS A 13 -20.41 -6.63 -12.77
CA HIS A 13 -21.31 -7.59 -12.10
C HIS A 13 -22.20 -8.36 -13.08
N ARG A 14 -22.63 -7.72 -14.18
CA ARG A 14 -23.42 -8.38 -15.24
C ARG A 14 -22.61 -9.47 -15.95
N TYR A 15 -21.36 -9.17 -16.31
CA TYR A 15 -20.57 -10.03 -17.19
C TYR A 15 -19.61 -10.98 -16.45
N HIS A 16 -19.34 -10.78 -15.16
CA HIS A 16 -18.41 -11.63 -14.43
C HIS A 16 -18.81 -13.12 -14.40
N ILE A 17 -20.09 -13.43 -14.65
CA ILE A 17 -20.62 -14.79 -14.63
C ILE A 17 -19.93 -15.69 -15.66
N ILE A 18 -19.36 -15.11 -16.72
CA ILE A 18 -18.61 -15.85 -17.72
C ILE A 18 -17.42 -16.60 -17.12
N PHE A 19 -16.78 -16.08 -16.08
CA PHE A 19 -15.66 -16.78 -15.43
C PHE A 19 -16.13 -18.00 -14.61
N GLN A 20 -17.39 -18.03 -14.17
CA GLN A 20 -17.99 -19.25 -13.61
C GLN A 20 -18.31 -20.24 -14.73
N ASN A 21 -18.93 -19.76 -15.82
CA ASN A 21 -19.35 -20.60 -16.95
C ASN A 21 -18.17 -21.31 -17.64
N VAL A 22 -17.03 -20.63 -17.78
CA VAL A 22 -15.81 -21.18 -18.40
C VAL A 22 -14.97 -21.99 -17.39
N GLY A 23 -15.43 -22.13 -16.14
CA GLY A 23 -14.76 -22.92 -15.11
C GLY A 23 -13.52 -22.26 -14.50
N VAL A 24 -13.19 -21.02 -14.87
CA VAL A 24 -12.06 -20.26 -14.32
C VAL A 24 -12.22 -20.03 -12.82
N ARG A 25 -13.46 -19.81 -12.35
CA ARG A 25 -13.75 -19.57 -10.94
C ARG A 25 -15.13 -20.07 -10.54
N GLN A 26 -15.20 -21.35 -10.19
CA GLN A 26 -16.47 -22.02 -9.86
C GLN A 26 -17.07 -21.55 -8.52
N ASN A 27 -16.23 -21.19 -7.55
CA ASN A 27 -16.67 -20.87 -6.17
C ASN A 27 -17.06 -19.40 -5.95
N GLY A 28 -17.62 -18.74 -6.98
CA GLY A 28 -18.14 -17.38 -6.84
C GLY A 28 -17.09 -16.26 -6.79
N PHE A 29 -17.57 -15.02 -6.65
CA PHE A 29 -16.78 -13.78 -6.65
C PHE A 29 -16.77 -13.11 -5.27
N SER A 30 -16.17 -13.76 -4.28
CA SER A 30 -15.99 -13.24 -2.92
C SER A 30 -14.59 -12.67 -2.67
N LEU A 31 -13.87 -12.25 -3.72
CA LEU A 31 -12.56 -11.63 -3.52
C LEU A 31 -12.71 -10.31 -2.75
N PRO A 32 -11.90 -10.08 -1.70
CA PRO A 32 -11.97 -8.85 -0.92
C PRO A 32 -11.89 -7.57 -1.76
N ARG A 33 -11.05 -7.57 -2.80
CA ARG A 33 -10.90 -6.44 -3.72
C ARG A 33 -12.06 -6.27 -4.71
N GLN A 34 -12.78 -7.34 -5.05
CA GLN A 34 -13.96 -7.24 -5.93
C GLN A 34 -15.18 -6.80 -5.13
N HIS A 35 -15.32 -7.30 -3.91
CA HIS A 35 -16.38 -6.90 -2.99
C HIS A 35 -16.27 -5.42 -2.60
N SER A 36 -15.05 -4.92 -2.37
CA SER A 36 -14.85 -3.52 -2.00
C SER A 36 -15.27 -2.52 -3.08
N LEU A 37 -15.34 -2.93 -4.36
CA LEU A 37 -15.77 -2.07 -5.46
C LEU A 37 -17.19 -1.53 -5.29
N VAL A 38 -18.09 -2.29 -4.65
CA VAL A 38 -19.46 -1.85 -4.35
C VAL A 38 -19.47 -0.64 -3.41
N HIS A 39 -18.47 -0.50 -2.56
CA HIS A 39 -18.34 0.61 -1.63
C HIS A 39 -17.64 1.84 -2.24
N TYR A 40 -17.00 1.73 -3.42
CA TYR A 40 -16.20 2.82 -3.98
C TYR A 40 -17.01 4.09 -4.18
N LEU A 41 -18.21 4.00 -4.75
CA LEU A 41 -19.01 5.20 -5.00
C LEU A 41 -19.37 5.96 -3.72
N MET A 42 -19.70 5.23 -2.66
CA MET A 42 -19.95 5.79 -1.34
C MET A 42 -18.68 6.42 -0.76
N LEU A 43 -17.56 5.70 -0.80
CA LEU A 43 -16.29 6.17 -0.25
C LEU A 43 -15.78 7.42 -0.96
N ILE A 44 -15.94 7.51 -2.29
CA ILE A 44 -15.54 8.71 -3.04
C ILE A 44 -16.38 9.92 -2.63
N ARG A 45 -17.69 9.73 -2.41
CA ARG A 45 -18.58 10.81 -1.96
C ARG A 45 -18.26 11.27 -0.54
N ILE A 46 -17.94 10.35 0.36
CA ILE A 46 -17.69 10.65 1.77
C ILE A 46 -16.29 11.24 1.98
N PHE A 47 -15.28 10.67 1.32
CA PHE A 47 -13.87 10.98 1.60
C PHE A 47 -13.18 11.79 0.49
N GLY A 48 -13.86 12.08 -0.62
CA GLY A 48 -13.31 12.87 -1.73
C GLY A 48 -12.15 12.20 -2.48
N SER A 49 -11.84 10.95 -2.17
CA SER A 49 -10.72 10.22 -2.78
C SER A 49 -11.23 9.14 -3.75
N PRO A 50 -10.83 9.18 -5.04
CA PRO A 50 -11.15 8.14 -6.03
C PRO A 50 -10.64 6.76 -5.62
N ASN A 51 -9.54 6.73 -4.86
CA ASN A 51 -9.00 5.51 -4.29
C ASN A 51 -9.77 5.22 -2.99
N GLY A 52 -10.83 4.44 -3.13
CA GLY A 52 -11.67 4.01 -2.00
C GLY A 52 -10.79 3.42 -0.90
N LEU A 53 -10.88 4.01 0.29
CA LEU A 53 -10.29 3.48 1.52
C LEU A 53 -10.76 2.03 1.70
N CYS A 54 -9.93 1.08 1.28
CA CYS A 54 -10.18 -0.34 1.45
C CYS A 54 -9.41 -0.83 2.67
N SER A 55 -9.88 -1.91 3.29
CA SER A 55 -9.15 -2.60 4.36
C SER A 55 -7.71 -2.94 3.96
N SER A 56 -7.41 -3.09 2.66
CA SER A 56 -6.05 -3.29 2.16
C SER A 56 -5.09 -2.12 2.42
N ILE A 57 -5.58 -0.87 2.44
CA ILE A 57 -4.75 0.32 2.70
C ILE A 57 -4.37 0.37 4.18
N THR A 58 -5.36 0.18 5.06
CA THR A 58 -5.12 0.13 6.51
C THR A 58 -4.32 -1.12 6.89
N GLU A 59 -4.56 -2.27 6.24
CA GLU A 59 -3.80 -3.49 6.42
C GLU A 59 -2.35 -3.33 5.96
N SER A 60 -2.09 -2.62 4.86
CA SER A 60 -0.73 -2.32 4.41
C SER A 60 0.04 -1.49 5.44
N LYS A 61 -0.62 -0.46 6.01
CA LYS A 61 -0.01 0.33 7.09
C LYS A 61 0.15 -0.50 8.37
N HIS A 62 -0.80 -1.36 8.70
CA HIS A 62 -0.76 -2.28 9.84
C HIS A 62 0.37 -3.31 9.70
N ILE A 63 0.66 -3.80 8.50
CA ILE A 63 1.83 -4.67 8.25
C ILE A 63 3.11 -3.94 8.66
N LYS A 64 3.31 -2.72 8.16
CA LYS A 64 4.53 -1.94 8.43
C LYS A 64 4.65 -1.47 9.87
N ALA A 65 3.55 -1.05 10.49
CA ALA A 65 3.55 -0.47 11.83
C ALA A 65 3.44 -1.51 12.95
N VAL A 66 2.89 -2.71 12.66
CA VAL A 66 2.55 -3.71 13.68
C VAL A 66 3.16 -5.05 13.35
N LYS A 67 2.83 -5.68 12.21
CA LYS A 67 3.26 -7.06 11.94
C LYS A 67 4.77 -7.17 11.82
N GLU A 68 5.41 -6.32 11.01
CA GLU A 68 6.87 -6.33 10.83
C GLU A 68 7.61 -6.03 12.16
N PRO A 69 7.27 -4.97 12.92
CA PRO A 69 7.90 -4.74 14.22
C PRO A 69 7.66 -5.86 15.23
N TRP A 70 6.47 -6.48 15.22
CA TRP A 70 6.17 -7.64 16.07
C TRP A 70 7.09 -8.82 15.74
N HIS A 71 7.27 -9.15 14.46
CA HIS A 71 8.17 -10.22 14.01
C HIS A 71 9.63 -9.96 14.40
N CYS A 72 10.07 -8.69 14.44
CA CYS A 72 11.42 -8.31 14.83
C CYS A 72 11.61 -8.15 16.36
N SER A 73 10.55 -8.17 17.16
CA SER A 73 10.62 -7.99 18.62
C SER A 73 10.98 -9.28 19.35
N SER A 74 11.47 -9.15 20.59
CA SER A 74 11.69 -10.33 21.45
C SER A 74 10.39 -10.94 22.00
N ARG A 75 9.22 -10.35 21.69
CA ARG A 75 7.88 -10.69 22.20
C ARG A 75 7.68 -10.50 23.71
N PHE A 76 8.71 -10.13 24.46
CA PHE A 76 8.61 -9.73 25.86
C PHE A 76 8.54 -8.21 25.95
N GLU A 77 7.48 -7.66 26.54
CA GLU A 77 7.24 -6.19 26.55
C GLU A 77 7.34 -5.56 25.15
N ALA A 78 6.77 -6.26 24.16
CA ALA A 78 7.00 -5.98 22.74
C ALA A 78 6.50 -4.61 22.29
N LEU A 79 5.46 -4.06 22.93
CA LEU A 79 4.85 -2.79 22.52
C LEU A 79 5.89 -1.65 22.52
N GLY A 80 6.69 -1.53 23.58
CA GLY A 80 7.74 -0.52 23.67
C GLY A 80 8.79 -0.67 22.56
N GLN A 81 9.19 -1.91 22.28
CA GLN A 81 10.13 -2.22 21.19
C GLN A 81 9.56 -1.84 19.82
N MET A 82 8.29 -2.20 19.56
CA MET A 82 7.62 -1.89 18.31
C MET A 82 7.49 -0.37 18.10
N LEU A 83 7.17 0.39 19.14
CA LEU A 83 7.10 1.84 19.09
C LEU A 83 8.46 2.47 18.77
N LEU A 84 9.54 1.98 19.39
CA LEU A 84 10.91 2.45 19.11
C LEU A 84 11.33 2.16 17.67
N VAL A 85 11.03 0.96 17.15
CA VAL A 85 11.29 0.60 15.75
C VAL A 85 10.55 1.53 14.80
N ASN A 86 9.25 1.74 15.02
CA ASN A 86 8.45 2.65 14.21
C ASN A 86 9.01 4.08 14.25
N GLN A 87 9.39 4.57 15.43
CA GLN A 87 10.00 5.89 15.58
C GLN A 87 11.31 6.00 14.79
N ARG A 88 12.19 5.00 14.88
CA ARG A 88 13.47 4.98 14.16
C ARG A 88 13.25 4.97 12.65
N LEU A 89 12.34 4.14 12.14
CA LEU A 89 12.03 4.07 10.72
C LEU A 89 11.46 5.40 10.19
N ASN A 90 10.56 6.03 10.95
CA ASN A 90 10.02 7.34 10.58
C ASN A 90 11.10 8.43 10.53
N LYS A 91 12.02 8.45 11.51
CA LYS A 91 13.15 9.39 11.52
C LYS A 91 14.08 9.18 10.32
N LEU A 92 14.39 7.93 9.98
CA LEU A 92 15.21 7.61 8.80
C LEU A 92 14.52 8.01 7.50
N ALA A 93 13.20 7.80 7.40
CA ALA A 93 12.43 8.22 6.23
C ALA A 93 12.43 9.74 6.06
N ALA A 94 12.24 10.50 7.16
CA ALA A 94 12.32 11.96 7.15
C ALA A 94 13.72 12.45 6.76
N ALA A 95 14.77 11.94 7.42
CA ALA A 95 16.15 12.31 7.12
C ALA A 95 16.53 12.02 5.66
N ARG A 96 16.01 10.93 5.08
CA ARG A 96 16.24 10.63 3.66
C ARG A 96 15.64 11.69 2.75
N VAL A 97 14.45 12.19 3.05
CA VAL A 97 13.82 13.28 2.28
C VAL A 97 14.68 14.53 2.41
N ASP A 98 15.01 14.94 3.64
CA ASP A 98 15.82 16.13 3.92
C ASP A 98 17.18 16.10 3.19
N PHE A 99 17.89 14.97 3.25
CA PHE A 99 19.17 14.79 2.57
C PHE A 99 19.04 14.74 1.05
N THR A 100 17.93 14.25 0.53
CA THR A 100 17.68 14.27 -0.92
C THR A 100 17.44 15.70 -1.39
N ASP A 101 16.64 16.48 -0.65
CA ASP A 101 16.35 17.88 -0.96
C ASP A 101 17.61 18.77 -0.90
N TRP A 102 18.55 18.44 0.00
CA TRP A 102 19.86 19.09 0.05
C TRP A 102 20.87 18.56 -0.97
N GLY A 103 20.49 17.63 -1.85
CA GLY A 103 21.37 17.05 -2.85
C GLY A 103 22.43 16.08 -2.29
N MET A 104 22.40 15.77 -0.99
CA MET A 104 23.39 14.91 -0.32
C MET A 104 23.28 13.43 -0.69
N LEU A 105 22.17 13.02 -1.33
CA LEU A 105 21.92 11.64 -1.78
C LEU A 105 21.71 11.56 -3.31
N SER A 106 22.15 12.57 -4.06
CA SER A 106 21.94 12.67 -5.51
C SER A 106 22.95 11.88 -6.35
N ASP A 107 24.13 11.59 -5.81
CA ASP A 107 25.19 10.86 -6.50
C ASP A 107 25.12 9.34 -6.27
N HIS A 108 25.41 8.57 -7.33
CA HIS A 108 25.61 7.13 -7.21
C HIS A 108 26.91 6.84 -6.46
N ILE A 109 26.90 5.83 -5.59
CA ILE A 109 28.11 5.31 -4.92
C ILE A 109 29.21 4.96 -5.94
N LEU A 110 28.81 4.54 -7.15
CA LEU A 110 29.72 4.28 -8.26
C LEU A 110 30.42 5.55 -8.77
N ASN A 111 29.73 6.69 -8.83
CA ASN A 111 30.34 7.97 -9.18
C ASN A 111 31.37 8.35 -8.11
N TYR A 112 31.02 8.25 -6.83
CA TYR A 112 31.95 8.52 -5.74
C TYR A 112 33.18 7.60 -5.77
N ALA A 113 33.00 6.30 -6.03
CA ALA A 113 34.09 5.34 -6.14
C ALA A 113 35.00 5.66 -7.34
N ASN A 114 34.44 6.06 -8.49
CA ASN A 114 35.20 6.48 -9.66
C ASN A 114 35.99 7.76 -9.38
N THR A 115 35.39 8.75 -8.70
CA THR A 115 36.08 9.98 -8.28
C THR A 115 37.25 9.70 -7.33
N ILE A 116 37.13 8.72 -6.43
CA ILE A 116 38.22 8.32 -5.52
C ILE A 116 39.31 7.52 -6.24
N LEU A 117 38.91 6.65 -7.18
CA LEU A 117 39.83 5.77 -7.90
C LEU A 117 40.48 6.43 -9.14
N GLY A 118 40.07 7.66 -9.48
CA GLY A 118 40.61 8.41 -10.61
C GLY A 118 40.25 7.82 -11.97
N MET A 119 39.12 7.11 -12.07
CA MET A 119 38.52 6.60 -13.32
C MET A 119 37.37 7.50 -13.76
#